data_AF-A0A2I0D4Z0-F1
#
_entry.id   AF-A0A2I0D4Z0-F1
#
_cell.length_a   1.000
_cell.length_b   1.000
_cell.length_c   1.000
_cell.angle_alpha   90.00
_cell.angle_beta   90.00
_cell.angle_gamma   90.00
#
_symmetry.space_group_name_H-M   'P 1'
#
loop_
_entity.id
_entity.type
_entity.pdbx_description
1 polymer ?
#
loop_
_entity_poly.entity_id
_entity_poly.type
_entity_poly.pdbx_seq_one_letter_code
_entity_poly.pdbx_strand_id
1 'polypeptide(L)'
;MHLFIMRWKNNSRRNKPFSSSMLIQFGIMKLVEMGKINLDTPVSNYLKRWQLPPSEFDNEQVTVRRLLSHTADLTDGLGYSGFTNRDSIQTIEASLTKAKDADAGLNGEVKVGIGPNSAWIYSGGGFALLQLLVEETSGQTFNEFMKINIFQPLNMTSSTYILNDSLEDRLYEFYNSNTTAAPHFY
;
A
#
# COMPACT_ATOMS: atom_id res chain seq x y z
N MET A 1 9.75 -24.93 -0.30
CA MET A 1 8.65 -24.07 -0.80
C MET A 1 8.82 -22.70 -0.15
N HIS A 2 9.28 -21.69 -0.91
CA HIS A 2 9.66 -20.38 -0.36
C HIS A 2 8.40 -19.58 0.04
N LEU A 3 8.38 -19.06 1.27
CA LEU A 3 7.34 -18.14 1.73
C LEU A 3 7.61 -16.75 1.14
N PHE A 4 6.66 -16.24 0.36
CA PHE A 4 6.73 -14.89 -0.21
C PHE A 4 5.83 -13.97 0.61
N ILE A 5 6.40 -13.36 1.64
CA ILE A 5 5.74 -12.28 2.36
C ILE A 5 5.91 -11.00 1.54
N MET A 6 4.80 -10.45 1.08
CA MET A 6 4.81 -9.19 0.35
C MET A 6 4.97 -8.06 1.36
N ARG A 7 6.19 -7.56 1.51
CA ARG A 7 6.47 -6.51 2.48
C ARG A 7 7.29 -5.40 1.90
N TRP A 8 6.96 -4.17 2.25
CA TRP A 8 7.70 -2.95 1.95
C TRP A 8 9.05 -2.97 2.71
N LYS A 9 10.17 -2.69 2.03
CA LYS A 9 11.48 -2.53 2.67
C LYS A 9 12.19 -1.32 2.06
N ASN A 10 12.79 -0.50 2.92
CA ASN A 10 13.75 0.53 2.52
C ASN A 10 15.11 0.18 3.13
N ASN A 11 16.01 -0.36 2.31
CA ASN A 11 17.44 -0.14 2.51
C ASN A 11 18.16 -0.29 1.17
N SER A 12 18.79 0.80 0.75
CA SER A 12 19.37 1.08 -0.58
C SER A 12 18.38 1.54 -1.66
N ARG A 13 18.82 2.57 -2.40
CA ARG A 13 18.12 3.30 -3.49
C ARG A 13 17.67 2.44 -4.68
N ARG A 14 17.57 1.11 -4.57
CA ARG A 14 17.27 0.23 -5.72
C ARG A 14 16.21 -0.85 -5.52
N ASN A 15 15.82 -1.23 -4.30
CA ASN A 15 14.89 -2.35 -4.13
C ASN A 15 13.77 -2.02 -3.14
N LYS A 16 12.83 -1.17 -3.57
CA LYS A 16 11.45 -1.29 -3.08
C LYS A 16 10.89 -2.58 -3.69
N PRO A 17 10.14 -3.40 -2.94
CA PRO A 17 9.61 -4.65 -3.46
C PRO A 17 8.47 -4.32 -4.43
N PHE A 18 8.85 -4.12 -5.68
CA PHE A 18 7.99 -3.99 -6.86
C PHE A 18 6.85 -5.01 -6.87
N SER A 19 7.09 -6.20 -6.29
CA SER A 19 6.13 -7.30 -6.17
C SER A 19 4.88 -6.97 -5.34
N SER A 20 4.99 -6.23 -4.23
CA SER A 20 3.80 -5.92 -3.40
C SER A 20 2.90 -4.89 -4.09
N SER A 21 3.49 -3.86 -4.70
CA SER A 21 2.74 -2.91 -5.52
C SER A 21 2.04 -3.59 -6.71
N MET A 22 2.70 -4.54 -7.38
CA MET A 22 2.07 -5.26 -8.49
C MET A 22 0.83 -6.05 -8.04
N LEU A 23 0.89 -6.67 -6.86
CA LEU A 23 -0.21 -7.49 -6.34
C LEU A 23 -1.38 -6.63 -5.84
N ILE A 24 -1.11 -5.46 -5.24
CA ILE A 24 -2.17 -4.46 -4.96
C ILE A 24 -2.87 -4.04 -6.26
N GLN A 25 -2.10 -3.76 -7.32
CA GLN A 25 -2.67 -3.41 -8.63
C GLN A 25 -3.53 -4.53 -9.20
N PHE A 26 -3.12 -5.79 -9.06
CA PHE A 26 -3.95 -6.94 -9.45
C PHE A 26 -5.24 -7.03 -8.65
N GLY A 27 -5.22 -6.75 -7.35
CA GLY A 27 -6.42 -6.67 -6.53
C GLY A 27 -7.41 -5.62 -7.05
N ILE A 28 -6.92 -4.43 -7.40
CA ILE A 28 -7.73 -3.37 -8.00
C ILE A 28 -8.27 -3.77 -9.37
N MET A 29 -7.42 -4.31 -10.25
CA MET A 29 -7.86 -4.76 -11.57
C MET A 29 -8.88 -5.89 -11.49
N LYS A 30 -8.82 -6.74 -10.45
CA LYS A 30 -9.84 -7.75 -10.21
C LYS A 30 -11.19 -7.13 -9.84
N LEU A 31 -11.21 -6.05 -9.06
CA LEU A 31 -12.44 -5.29 -8.79
C LEU A 31 -12.98 -4.57 -10.03
N VAL A 32 -12.09 -4.10 -10.91
CA VAL A 32 -12.46 -3.54 -12.23
C VAL A 32 -13.11 -4.62 -13.10
N GLU A 33 -12.50 -5.80 -13.20
CA GLU A 33 -13.05 -6.96 -13.92
C GLU A 33 -14.44 -7.35 -13.38
N MET A 34 -14.64 -7.28 -12.06
CA MET A 34 -15.94 -7.51 -11.42
C MET A 34 -16.95 -6.37 -11.60
N GLY A 35 -16.59 -5.29 -12.29
CA GLY A 35 -17.46 -4.11 -12.50
C GLY A 35 -17.70 -3.28 -11.25
N LYS A 36 -16.93 -3.48 -10.18
CA LYS A 36 -17.11 -2.76 -8.90
C LYS A 36 -16.36 -1.42 -8.84
N ILE A 37 -15.28 -1.30 -9.61
CA ILE A 37 -14.46 -0.07 -9.72
C ILE A 37 -14.36 0.33 -11.19
N ASN A 38 -14.44 1.63 -11.45
CA ASN A 38 -14.07 2.24 -12.71
C ASN A 38 -12.78 3.04 -12.51
N LEU A 39 -11.82 2.88 -13.43
CA LEU A 39 -10.50 3.48 -13.35
C LEU A 39 -10.53 5.01 -13.35
N ASP A 40 -11.52 5.61 -14.01
CA ASP A 40 -11.62 7.04 -14.23
C ASP A 40 -12.57 7.73 -13.25
N THR A 41 -13.19 6.97 -12.33
CA THR A 41 -14.01 7.53 -11.27
C THR A 41 -13.13 8.08 -10.14
N PRO A 42 -13.46 9.27 -9.60
CA PRO A 42 -12.82 9.81 -8.40
C PRO A 42 -12.86 8.83 -7.24
N VAL A 43 -11.75 8.70 -6.51
CA VAL A 43 -11.66 7.72 -5.41
C VAL A 43 -12.54 8.07 -4.23
N SER A 44 -12.83 9.35 -4.02
CA SER A 44 -13.78 9.88 -3.03
C SER A 44 -15.14 9.17 -3.09
N ASN A 45 -15.60 8.78 -4.30
CA ASN A 45 -16.88 8.10 -4.51
C ASN A 45 -16.94 6.68 -3.94
N TYR A 46 -15.79 6.04 -3.71
CA TYR A 46 -15.71 4.68 -3.19
C TYR A 46 -15.39 4.64 -1.69
N LEU A 47 -14.78 5.69 -1.14
CA LEU A 47 -14.29 5.71 0.22
C LEU A 47 -15.39 6.11 1.22
N LYS A 48 -15.46 5.42 2.37
CA LYS A 48 -16.45 5.72 3.43
C LYS A 48 -15.80 5.95 4.79
N ARG A 49 -14.86 5.10 5.21
CA ARG A 49 -14.16 5.19 6.50
C ARG A 49 -13.15 6.33 6.57
N TRP A 50 -12.69 6.82 5.42
CA TRP A 50 -11.71 7.89 5.31
C TRP A 50 -11.97 8.70 4.04
N GLN A 51 -11.57 9.98 4.03
CA GLN A 51 -11.67 10.85 2.86
C GLN A 51 -10.40 11.67 2.72
N LEU A 52 -10.04 12.01 1.48
CA LEU A 52 -8.92 12.92 1.22
C LEU A 52 -9.20 14.24 1.95
N PRO A 53 -8.25 14.75 2.75
CA PRO A 53 -8.45 16.01 3.45
C PRO A 53 -8.58 17.17 2.45
N PRO A 54 -9.20 18.29 2.83
CA PRO A 54 -9.23 19.48 2.00
C PRO A 54 -7.83 19.92 1.59
N SER A 55 -7.68 20.33 0.34
CA SER A 55 -6.44 20.86 -0.21
C SER A 55 -6.71 22.06 -1.12
N GLU A 56 -5.65 22.76 -1.53
CA GLU A 56 -5.75 23.84 -2.53
C GLU A 56 -6.11 23.31 -3.94
N PHE A 57 -6.05 21.99 -4.13
CA PHE A 57 -6.33 21.30 -5.38
C PHE A 57 -7.60 20.45 -5.26
N ASP A 58 -8.19 20.15 -6.41
CA ASP A 58 -9.42 19.38 -6.51
C ASP A 58 -9.17 17.88 -6.23
N ASN A 59 -9.73 17.38 -5.13
CA ASN A 59 -9.65 15.97 -4.76
C ASN A 59 -10.41 15.06 -5.75
N GLU A 60 -11.39 15.59 -6.49
CA GLU A 60 -12.12 14.82 -7.50
C GLU A 60 -11.22 14.44 -8.69
N GLN A 61 -10.09 15.12 -8.84
CA GLN A 61 -9.10 14.78 -9.85
C GLN A 61 -8.27 13.54 -9.46
N VAL A 62 -8.38 13.02 -8.24
CA VAL A 62 -7.73 11.79 -7.81
C VAL A 62 -8.57 10.59 -8.23
N THR A 63 -8.21 9.97 -9.36
CA THR A 63 -8.86 8.76 -9.86
C THR A 63 -8.04 7.50 -9.57
N VAL A 64 -8.68 6.33 -9.65
CA VAL A 64 -8.00 5.04 -9.48
C VAL A 64 -6.86 4.87 -10.48
N ARG A 65 -7.05 5.29 -11.74
CA ARG A 65 -6.00 5.28 -12.78
C ARG A 65 -4.78 6.10 -12.37
N ARG A 66 -5.00 7.27 -11.79
CA ARG A 66 -3.92 8.18 -11.37
C ARG A 66 -3.16 7.63 -10.18
N LEU A 67 -3.84 6.97 -9.24
CA LEU A 67 -3.18 6.25 -8.14
C LEU A 67 -2.30 5.09 -8.66
N LEU A 68 -2.85 4.25 -9.55
CA LEU A 68 -2.12 3.11 -10.12
C LEU A 68 -0.88 3.54 -10.92
N SER A 69 -0.92 4.73 -11.52
CA SER A 69 0.16 5.29 -12.33
C SER A 69 1.07 6.27 -11.58
N HIS A 70 0.87 6.49 -10.28
CA HIS A 70 1.63 7.45 -9.48
C HIS A 70 1.60 8.90 -10.05
N THR A 71 0.44 9.30 -10.56
CA THR A 71 0.19 10.64 -11.13
C THR A 71 -0.95 11.35 -10.42
N ALA A 72 -1.25 10.96 -9.18
CA ALA A 72 -2.35 11.49 -8.36
C ALA A 72 -1.98 12.72 -7.52
N ASP A 73 -0.76 13.25 -7.68
CA ASP A 73 -0.32 14.51 -7.06
C ASP A 73 -0.33 14.51 -5.52
N LEU A 74 -0.16 13.32 -4.91
CA LEU A 74 -0.14 13.14 -3.46
C LEU A 74 1.22 13.53 -2.85
N THR A 75 1.19 14.18 -1.68
CA THR A 75 2.40 14.71 -1.01
C THR A 75 2.95 13.85 0.12
N ASP A 76 2.56 12.58 0.19
CA ASP A 76 3.02 11.65 1.24
C ASP A 76 4.51 11.29 1.13
N GLY A 77 5.14 11.63 0.00
CA GLY A 77 6.56 11.39 -0.25
C GLY A 77 6.86 9.93 -0.65
N LEU A 78 8.14 9.54 -0.54
CA LEU A 78 8.60 8.23 -1.02
C LEU A 78 8.25 7.05 -0.10
N GLY A 79 7.68 7.26 1.09
CA GLY A 79 6.95 6.20 1.79
C GLY A 79 7.13 6.09 3.31
N TYR A 80 7.03 4.83 3.75
CA TYR A 80 6.70 4.38 5.10
C TYR A 80 7.79 3.45 5.65
N SER A 81 8.59 3.88 6.62
CA SER A 81 9.68 3.11 7.20
C SER A 81 9.28 1.77 7.86
N GLY A 82 7.99 1.54 8.13
CA GLY A 82 7.48 0.33 8.79
C GLY A 82 7.72 0.30 10.30
N PHE A 83 7.15 -0.70 10.98
CA PHE A 83 7.20 -0.79 12.46
C PHE A 83 8.14 -1.89 12.93
N THR A 84 8.99 -1.69 13.93
CA THR A 84 9.78 -2.83 14.48
C THR A 84 8.97 -3.72 15.42
N ASN A 85 7.76 -3.31 15.80
CA ASN A 85 6.86 -4.03 16.70
C ASN A 85 5.47 -4.19 16.06
N ARG A 86 4.97 -5.42 16.03
CA ARG A 86 3.65 -5.78 15.52
C ARG A 86 2.50 -5.00 16.18
N ASP A 87 2.58 -4.78 17.48
CA ASP A 87 1.53 -4.07 18.24
C ASP A 87 1.49 -2.57 17.93
N SER A 88 2.52 -2.06 17.23
CA SER A 88 2.59 -0.67 16.78
C SER A 88 1.99 -0.44 15.40
N ILE A 89 1.58 -1.51 14.69
CA ILE A 89 0.95 -1.39 13.37
C ILE A 89 -0.31 -0.54 13.50
N GLN A 90 -0.33 0.55 12.73
CA GLN A 90 -1.48 1.45 12.61
C GLN A 90 -2.53 0.92 11.61
N THR A 91 -3.77 1.39 11.71
CA THR A 91 -4.79 1.11 10.69
C THR A 91 -4.47 1.83 9.38
N ILE A 92 -5.12 1.43 8.28
CA ILE A 92 -4.93 2.10 6.98
C ILE A 92 -5.34 3.57 7.08
N GLU A 93 -6.45 3.89 7.74
CA GLU A 93 -6.95 5.25 7.94
C GLU A 93 -5.99 6.11 8.76
N ALA A 94 -5.40 5.53 9.82
CA ALA A 94 -4.38 6.21 10.62
C ALA A 94 -3.12 6.48 9.79
N SER A 95 -2.68 5.52 8.97
CA SER A 95 -1.57 5.69 8.03
C SER A 95 -1.84 6.79 7.00
N LEU A 96 -3.05 6.84 6.44
CA LEU A 96 -3.46 7.86 5.47
C LEU A 96 -3.56 9.26 6.11
N THR A 97 -4.04 9.33 7.34
CA THR A 97 -4.23 10.61 8.05
C THR A 97 -2.91 11.17 8.55
N LYS A 98 -2.10 10.36 9.25
CA LYS A 98 -0.85 10.77 9.88
C LYS A 98 0.00 9.53 10.18
N ALA A 99 0.74 9.07 9.18
CA ALA A 99 1.56 7.89 9.32
C ALA A 99 2.64 8.07 10.40
N LYS A 100 2.62 7.18 11.39
CA LYS A 100 3.61 7.13 12.48
C LYS A 100 4.99 6.69 12.00
N ASP A 101 5.05 6.02 10.87
CA ASP A 101 6.24 5.48 10.23
C ASP A 101 6.62 6.26 8.96
N ALA A 102 6.16 7.51 8.82
CA ALA A 102 6.62 8.36 7.74
C ALA A 102 8.16 8.52 7.76
N ASP A 103 8.79 8.52 6.58
CA ASP A 103 10.24 8.72 6.50
C ASP A 103 10.66 10.07 7.12
N ALA A 104 11.87 10.12 7.68
CA ALA A 104 12.38 11.29 8.37
C ALA A 104 12.33 12.56 7.49
N GLY A 105 11.73 13.63 8.02
CA GLY A 105 11.55 14.90 7.31
C GLY A 105 10.24 14.99 6.51
N LEU A 106 9.42 13.95 6.48
CA LEU A 106 8.08 13.98 5.91
C LEU A 106 7.02 14.24 7.00
N ASN A 107 5.93 14.89 6.60
CA ASN A 107 4.83 15.21 7.52
C ASN A 107 3.91 14.00 7.80
N GLY A 108 4.01 12.94 6.99
CA GLY A 108 3.21 11.71 7.14
C GLY A 108 1.73 11.83 6.78
N GLU A 109 1.29 12.94 6.20
CA GLU A 109 -0.09 13.17 5.79
C GLU A 109 -0.28 12.86 4.30
N VAL A 110 -1.32 12.11 3.95
CA VAL A 110 -1.72 11.88 2.56
C VAL A 110 -2.74 12.95 2.16
N LYS A 111 -2.34 13.85 1.27
CA LYS A 111 -3.19 14.89 0.68
C LYS A 111 -2.75 15.21 -0.74
N VAL A 112 -3.65 15.78 -1.54
CA VAL A 112 -3.26 16.40 -2.81
C VAL A 112 -2.51 17.69 -2.48
N GLY A 113 -1.38 17.91 -3.12
CA GLY A 113 -0.59 19.11 -2.86
C GLY A 113 0.34 19.49 -4.00
N ILE A 114 0.15 18.85 -5.16
CA ILE A 114 0.82 19.21 -6.41
C ILE A 114 -0.29 19.51 -7.43
N GLY A 115 -0.09 20.51 -8.27
CA GLY A 115 -1.10 20.91 -9.25
C GLY A 115 -1.43 19.80 -10.25
N PRO A 116 -2.64 19.82 -10.85
CA PRO A 116 -3.06 18.80 -11.81
C PRO A 116 -2.10 18.69 -13.01
N ASN A 117 -1.99 17.48 -13.57
CA ASN A 117 -1.01 17.10 -14.61
C ASN A 117 0.45 17.14 -14.15
N SER A 118 0.71 16.89 -12.86
CA SER A 118 2.09 16.79 -12.39
C SER A 118 2.80 15.55 -12.93
N ALA A 119 4.13 15.58 -12.86
CA ALA A 119 4.98 14.48 -13.26
C ALA A 119 4.72 13.22 -12.41
N TRP A 120 5.26 12.08 -12.87
CA TRP A 120 5.26 10.85 -12.09
C TRP A 120 5.95 11.05 -10.74
N ILE A 121 5.24 10.77 -9.64
CA ILE A 121 5.76 10.84 -8.28
C ILE A 121 5.26 9.62 -7.51
N TYR A 122 6.20 8.71 -7.22
CA TYR A 122 5.89 7.53 -6.41
C TYR A 122 5.28 7.94 -5.07
N SER A 123 4.17 7.29 -4.71
CA SER A 123 3.37 7.59 -3.53
C SER A 123 3.04 6.29 -2.80
N GLY A 124 3.51 6.17 -1.56
CA GLY A 124 3.18 5.04 -0.68
C GLY A 124 1.74 5.16 -0.17
N GLY A 125 1.32 6.37 0.18
CA GLY A 125 -0.03 6.73 0.59
C GLY A 125 -1.07 6.46 -0.49
N GLY A 126 -0.73 6.66 -1.76
CA GLY A 126 -1.59 6.27 -2.88
C GLY A 126 -1.85 4.77 -2.93
N PHE A 127 -0.86 3.95 -2.58
CA PHE A 127 -1.02 2.50 -2.48
C PHE A 127 -1.72 2.04 -1.20
N ALA A 128 -1.56 2.77 -0.08
CA ALA A 128 -2.41 2.58 1.09
C ALA A 128 -3.87 2.91 0.77
N LEU A 129 -4.12 3.93 -0.04
CA LEU A 129 -5.46 4.30 -0.49
C LEU A 129 -6.08 3.23 -1.40
N LEU A 130 -5.28 2.63 -2.30
CA LEU A 130 -5.72 1.47 -3.10
C LEU A 130 -6.06 0.25 -2.23
N GLN A 131 -5.32 0.00 -1.15
CA GLN A 131 -5.70 -1.06 -0.20
C GLN A 131 -7.04 -0.75 0.48
N LEU A 132 -7.24 0.48 0.94
CA LEU A 132 -8.51 0.90 1.53
C LEU A 132 -9.67 0.76 0.54
N LEU A 133 -9.47 1.14 -0.72
CA LEU A 133 -10.46 0.98 -1.80
C LEU A 133 -10.87 -0.47 -2.00
N VAL A 134 -9.92 -1.40 -1.93
CA VAL A 134 -10.23 -2.84 -1.99
C VAL A 134 -11.14 -3.23 -0.84
N GLU A 135 -10.85 -2.80 0.38
CA GLU A 135 -11.67 -3.14 1.55
C GLU A 135 -13.08 -2.53 1.47
N GLU A 136 -13.18 -1.24 1.17
CA GLU A 136 -14.46 -0.51 1.05
C GLU A 136 -15.37 -1.10 -0.03
N THR A 137 -14.79 -1.49 -1.16
CA THR A 137 -15.56 -1.95 -2.32
C THR A 137 -15.89 -3.45 -2.25
N SER A 138 -15.03 -4.25 -1.61
CA SER A 138 -15.23 -5.69 -1.48
C SER A 138 -15.99 -6.09 -0.22
N GLY A 139 -15.95 -5.28 0.84
CA GLY A 139 -16.44 -5.62 2.18
C GLY A 139 -15.58 -6.65 2.92
N GLN A 140 -14.37 -6.94 2.43
CA GLN A 140 -13.42 -7.90 3.02
C GLN A 140 -12.17 -7.16 3.48
N THR A 141 -11.41 -7.76 4.41
CA THR A 141 -10.06 -7.24 4.67
C THR A 141 -9.19 -7.40 3.43
N PHE A 142 -8.19 -6.54 3.26
CA PHE A 142 -7.33 -6.58 2.07
C PHE A 142 -6.67 -7.96 1.89
N ASN A 143 -6.17 -8.56 2.97
CA ASN A 143 -5.55 -9.87 2.93
C ASN A 143 -6.52 -10.99 2.52
N GLU A 144 -7.76 -10.98 3.03
CA GLU A 144 -8.78 -11.97 2.65
C GLU A 144 -9.14 -11.85 1.17
N PHE A 145 -9.38 -10.63 0.70
CA PHE A 145 -9.69 -10.37 -0.70
C PHE A 145 -8.58 -10.89 -1.62
N MET A 146 -7.32 -10.55 -1.31
CA MET A 146 -6.16 -10.99 -2.09
C MET A 146 -5.97 -12.52 -2.04
N LYS A 147 -6.20 -13.14 -0.88
CA LYS A 147 -6.11 -14.59 -0.73
C LYS A 147 -7.13 -15.31 -1.61
N ILE A 148 -8.38 -14.89 -1.57
CA ILE A 148 -9.49 -15.55 -2.28
C ILE A 148 -9.41 -15.31 -3.78
N ASN A 149 -9.11 -14.06 -4.19
CA ASN A 149 -9.27 -13.66 -5.58
C ASN A 149 -7.99 -13.75 -6.41
N ILE A 150 -6.81 -13.77 -5.77
CA ILE A 150 -5.52 -13.78 -6.44
C ILE A 150 -4.71 -15.01 -6.05
N PHE A 151 -4.45 -15.23 -4.75
CA PHE A 151 -3.49 -16.25 -4.33
C PHE A 151 -4.01 -17.67 -4.50
N GLN A 152 -5.24 -17.96 -4.09
CA GLN A 152 -5.84 -19.30 -4.23
C GLN A 152 -5.99 -19.73 -5.70
N PRO A 153 -6.53 -18.90 -6.62
CA PRO A 153 -6.63 -19.25 -8.03
C PRO A 153 -5.27 -19.51 -8.70
N LEU A 154 -4.21 -18.85 -8.22
CA LEU A 154 -2.84 -19.00 -8.72
C LEU A 154 -2.02 -20.05 -7.93
N ASN A 155 -2.64 -20.77 -7.00
CA ASN A 155 -2.00 -21.75 -6.12
C ASN A 155 -0.79 -21.18 -5.32
N MET A 156 -0.85 -19.89 -4.97
CA MET A 156 0.16 -19.19 -4.17
C MET A 156 -0.06 -19.46 -2.67
N THR A 157 0.05 -20.73 -2.26
CA THR A 157 -0.23 -21.19 -0.87
C THR A 157 0.76 -20.69 0.18
N SER A 158 1.83 -20.02 -0.26
CA SER A 158 2.88 -19.45 0.59
C SER A 158 2.97 -17.93 0.43
N SER A 159 1.84 -17.27 0.23
CA SER A 159 1.75 -15.81 0.07
C SER A 159 0.70 -15.24 1.00
N THR A 160 1.06 -14.18 1.72
CA THR A 160 0.21 -13.52 2.72
C THR A 160 0.68 -12.09 2.95
N TYR A 161 -0.25 -11.21 3.34
CA TYR A 161 0.04 -9.87 3.87
C TYR A 161 0.05 -9.84 5.41
N ILE A 162 -0.38 -10.93 6.06
CA ILE A 162 -0.36 -11.06 7.51
C ILE A 162 0.87 -11.88 7.92
N LEU A 163 1.74 -11.28 8.71
CA LEU A 163 2.78 -12.00 9.44
C LEU A 163 2.21 -12.50 10.78
N ASN A 164 2.39 -13.79 11.05
CA ASN A 164 2.08 -14.43 12.32
C ASN A 164 3.21 -15.38 12.72
N ASP A 165 3.20 -15.79 13.97
CA ASP A 165 4.31 -16.51 14.61
C ASP A 165 4.55 -17.89 13.95
N SER A 166 3.54 -18.48 13.34
CA SER A 166 3.67 -19.76 12.61
C SER A 166 4.47 -19.66 11.30
N LEU A 167 4.88 -18.45 10.90
CA LEU A 167 5.70 -18.22 9.72
C LEU A 167 7.17 -17.92 10.06
N GLU A 168 7.54 -17.75 11.33
CA GLU A 168 8.90 -17.35 11.74
C GLU A 168 9.99 -18.27 11.17
N ASP A 169 9.80 -19.59 11.28
CA ASP A 169 10.74 -20.61 10.75
C ASP A 169 10.86 -20.62 9.22
N ARG A 170 10.02 -19.86 8.53
CA ARG A 170 9.96 -19.76 7.07
C ARG A 170 10.46 -18.42 6.54
N LEU A 171 10.85 -17.50 7.42
CA LEU A 171 11.43 -16.21 7.06
C LEU A 171 12.93 -16.35 6.82
N TYR A 172 13.41 -15.64 5.81
CA TYR A 172 14.85 -15.42 5.66
C TYR A 172 15.30 -14.28 6.56
N GLU A 173 16.44 -14.47 7.23
CA GLU A 173 17.12 -13.38 7.92
C GLU A 173 17.62 -12.34 6.92
N PHE A 174 17.41 -11.08 7.28
CA PHE A 174 17.96 -9.96 6.53
C PHE A 174 19.26 -9.50 7.16
N TYR A 175 20.21 -9.09 6.32
CA TYR A 175 21.47 -8.52 6.78
C TYR A 175 21.65 -7.10 6.22
N ASN A 176 22.19 -6.21 7.04
CA ASN A 176 22.62 -4.88 6.64
C ASN A 176 23.91 -4.96 5.79
N SER A 177 24.29 -3.85 5.15
CA SER A 177 25.53 -3.79 4.35
C SER A 177 26.80 -4.06 5.16
N ASN A 178 26.76 -3.82 6.47
CA ASN A 178 27.82 -4.13 7.43
C ASN A 178 27.69 -5.55 8.03
N THR A 179 26.94 -6.44 7.38
CA THR A 179 26.72 -7.86 7.77
C THR A 179 26.09 -8.08 9.14
N THR A 180 25.54 -7.03 9.78
CA THR A 180 24.72 -7.19 10.99
C THR A 180 23.31 -7.64 10.63
N ALA A 181 22.67 -8.44 11.48
CA ALA A 181 21.27 -8.81 11.29
C ALA A 181 20.40 -7.54 11.27
N ALA A 182 19.53 -7.45 10.26
CA ALA A 182 18.56 -6.38 10.10
C ALA A 182 17.20 -6.84 10.66
N PRO A 183 16.49 -5.99 11.41
CA PRO A 183 15.22 -6.39 11.99
C PRO A 183 14.18 -6.66 10.91
N HIS A 184 13.24 -7.57 11.22
CA HIS A 184 11.99 -7.66 10.50
C HIS A 184 11.10 -6.50 10.94
N PHE A 185 10.84 -5.58 10.03
CA PHE A 185 9.78 -4.57 10.21
C PHE A 185 8.43 -5.23 9.99
N TYR A 186 7.38 -4.70 10.60
CA TYR A 186 6.02 -5.18 10.67
C TYR A 186 5.11 -4.42 9.71
#